data_AF-A0A521KPQ6-F1
#
_entry.id   AF-A0A521KPQ6-F1
#
_cell.length_a   1.000
_cell.length_b   1.000
_cell.length_c   1.000
_cell.angle_alpha   90.00
_cell.angle_beta   90.00
_cell.angle_gamma   90.00
#
_symmetry.space_group_name_H-M   'P 1'
#
loop_
_entity.id
_entity.type
_entity.pdbx_description
1 polymer ?
#
loop_
_entity_poly.entity_id
_entity_poly.type
_entity_poly.pdbx_seq_one_letter_code
_entity_poly.pdbx_strand_id
1 'polypeptide(L)'
;GVIGHEMGHVRNLDIRFSLLVGVLVGGIALLADVLRRSMMWGGGRRRSNNREGGGGIQIVMIILAVILSIIAPIAARLVQLSVSRQREYLADATSVEFTRNPAGLEQALWKIGTDREVLEVANRATQHLYIANPIKKFEERASGLWSTHPPLADRINRLRALHGIAPLDADALRPLSALE
;
A
#
# COMPACT_ATOMS: atom_id res chain seq x y z
N GLY A 1 22.54 5.39 -4.44
CA GLY A 1 21.28 5.29 -3.69
C GLY A 1 20.15 4.83 -4.58
N VAL A 2 19.47 5.75 -5.28
CA VAL A 2 18.22 5.47 -6.01
C VAL A 2 18.32 4.30 -7.01
N ILE A 3 19.33 4.27 -7.88
CA ILE A 3 19.51 3.13 -8.81
C ILE A 3 19.66 1.79 -8.06
N GLY A 4 20.34 1.79 -6.91
CA GLY A 4 20.47 0.60 -6.06
C GLY A 4 19.13 0.17 -5.45
N HIS A 5 18.22 1.11 -5.19
CA HIS A 5 16.87 0.86 -4.70
C HIS A 5 16.00 0.23 -5.82
N GLU A 6 16.06 0.78 -7.04
CA GLU A 6 15.38 0.20 -8.21
C GLU A 6 15.89 -1.21 -8.53
N MET A 7 17.21 -1.42 -8.48
CA MET A 7 17.80 -2.75 -8.62
C MET A 7 17.39 -3.67 -7.46
N GLY A 8 17.14 -3.12 -6.27
CA GLY A 8 16.59 -3.81 -5.12
C GLY A 8 15.21 -4.40 -5.42
N HIS A 9 14.29 -3.62 -6.00
CA HIS A 9 12.97 -4.13 -6.41
C HIS A 9 13.06 -5.31 -7.38
N VAL A 10 14.00 -5.25 -8.32
CA VAL A 10 14.26 -6.34 -9.28
C VAL A 10 14.81 -7.57 -8.54
N ARG A 11 15.83 -7.40 -7.69
CA ARG A 11 16.44 -8.50 -6.91
C ARG A 11 15.44 -9.16 -5.95
N ASN A 12 14.57 -8.36 -5.33
CA ASN A 12 13.59 -8.82 -4.34
C ASN A 12 12.31 -9.38 -4.97
N LEU A 13 12.23 -9.37 -6.31
CA LEU A 13 11.11 -9.89 -7.11
C LEU A 13 9.77 -9.21 -6.78
N ASP A 14 9.79 -7.90 -6.55
CA ASP A 14 8.63 -7.17 -6.03
C ASP A 14 7.44 -7.16 -7.00
N ILE A 15 7.69 -7.17 -8.31
CA ILE A 15 6.64 -7.32 -9.33
C ILE A 15 5.97 -8.69 -9.22
N ARG A 16 6.76 -9.77 -9.10
CA ARG A 16 6.22 -11.14 -8.98
C ARG A 16 5.42 -11.29 -7.71
N PHE A 17 5.94 -10.74 -6.61
CA PHE A 17 5.27 -10.79 -5.33
C PHE A 17 3.97 -9.98 -5.32
N SER A 18 3.97 -8.76 -5.86
CA SER A 18 2.77 -7.91 -5.96
C SER A 18 1.69 -8.57 -6.83
N LEU A 19 2.09 -9.25 -7.91
CA LEU A 19 1.17 -10.04 -8.74
C LEU A 19 0.56 -11.19 -7.94
N LEU A 20 1.36 -11.97 -7.21
CA LEU A 20 0.86 -13.07 -6.38
C LEU A 20 -0.11 -12.59 -5.30
N VAL A 21 0.25 -11.51 -4.58
CA VAL A 21 -0.64 -10.89 -3.57
C VAL A 21 -1.94 -10.41 -4.22
N GLY A 22 -1.85 -9.73 -5.37
CA GLY A 22 -3.01 -9.27 -6.13
C GLY A 22 -3.95 -10.40 -6.55
N VAL A 23 -3.40 -11.51 -7.06
CA VAL A 23 -4.19 -12.69 -7.43
C VAL A 23 -4.83 -13.36 -6.20
N LEU A 24 -4.11 -13.49 -5.10
CA LEU A 24 -4.64 -14.08 -3.86
C LEU A 24 -5.75 -13.22 -3.25
N VAL A 25 -5.50 -11.91 -3.09
CA VAL A 25 -6.48 -10.95 -2.57
C VAL A 25 -7.70 -10.87 -3.50
N GLY A 26 -7.48 -10.77 -4.81
CA GLY A 26 -8.54 -10.77 -5.81
C GLY A 26 -9.35 -12.06 -5.80
N GLY A 27 -8.70 -13.22 -5.66
CA GLY A 27 -9.34 -14.52 -5.55
C GLY A 27 -10.24 -14.63 -4.30
N ILE A 28 -9.76 -14.16 -3.15
CA ILE A 28 -10.56 -14.10 -1.91
C ILE A 28 -11.77 -13.17 -2.11
N ALA A 29 -11.58 -12.01 -2.72
CA ALA A 29 -12.67 -11.07 -2.98
C ALA A 29 -13.72 -11.67 -3.94
N LEU A 30 -13.29 -12.37 -4.99
CA LEU A 30 -14.17 -13.08 -5.93
C LEU A 30 -14.94 -14.21 -5.23
N LEU A 31 -14.27 -15.02 -4.40
CA LEU A 31 -14.94 -16.07 -3.62
C LEU A 31 -15.97 -15.49 -2.66
N ALA A 32 -15.63 -14.41 -1.95
CA ALA A 32 -16.57 -13.72 -1.07
C ALA A 32 -17.76 -13.14 -1.84
N ASP A 33 -17.54 -12.61 -3.04
CA ASP A 33 -18.61 -12.10 -3.90
C ASP A 33 -19.52 -13.23 -4.40
N VAL A 34 -18.95 -14.35 -4.88
CA VAL A 34 -19.70 -15.53 -5.32
C VAL A 34 -20.53 -16.11 -4.17
N LEU A 35 -19.97 -16.25 -2.97
CA LEU A 35 -20.70 -16.72 -1.79
C LEU A 35 -21.83 -15.79 -1.40
N ARG A 36 -21.59 -14.47 -1.41
CA ARG A 36 -22.64 -13.47 -1.12
C ARG A 36 -23.77 -13.55 -2.14
N ARG A 37 -23.46 -13.58 -3.44
CA ARG A 37 -24.45 -13.71 -4.52
C ARG A 37 -25.22 -15.03 -4.41
N SER A 38 -24.53 -16.13 -4.14
CA SER A 38 -25.12 -17.45 -3.94
C SER A 38 -26.07 -17.47 -2.73
N MET A 39 -25.73 -16.80 -1.63
CA MET A 39 -26.59 -16.74 -0.46
C MET A 39 -27.80 -15.83 -0.66
N MET A 40 -27.64 -14.70 -1.35
CA MET A 40 -28.73 -13.76 -1.65
C MET A 40 -29.70 -14.28 -2.72
N TRP A 41 -29.21 -14.92 -3.79
CA TRP A 41 -30.05 -15.42 -4.89
C TRP A 41 -30.35 -16.93 -4.82
N GLY A 42 -29.50 -17.74 -4.18
CA GLY A 42 -29.70 -19.18 -4.01
C GLY A 42 -30.57 -19.56 -2.81
N GLY A 43 -30.76 -18.66 -1.84
CA GLY A 43 -31.63 -18.86 -0.66
C GLY A 43 -33.13 -18.81 -0.94
N GLY A 44 -33.56 -18.41 -2.15
CA GLY A 44 -34.97 -18.13 -2.47
C GLY A 44 -35.79 -19.29 -3.06
N ARG A 45 -35.26 -20.52 -3.18
CA ARG A 45 -35.96 -21.59 -3.94
C ARG A 45 -36.25 -22.91 -3.21
N ARG A 46 -35.98 -23.06 -1.91
CA ARG A 46 -36.39 -24.28 -1.19
C ARG A 46 -36.82 -24.03 0.25
N ARG A 47 -38.12 -23.79 0.45
CA ARG A 47 -39.03 -24.72 1.14
C ARG A 47 -40.40 -24.06 1.33
N SER A 48 -41.28 -24.37 0.39
CA SER A 48 -42.66 -24.67 0.78
C SER A 48 -42.63 -25.87 1.75
N ASN A 49 -43.43 -25.76 2.80
CA ASN A 49 -43.82 -26.77 3.79
C ASN A 49 -42.94 -26.97 5.05
N ASN A 50 -43.47 -26.40 6.14
CA ASN A 50 -43.39 -26.82 7.54
C ASN A 50 -41.99 -26.96 8.17
N ARG A 51 -41.52 -25.87 8.78
CA ARG A 51 -40.80 -25.94 10.07
C ARG A 51 -40.68 -24.55 10.70
N GLU A 52 -41.57 -24.28 11.66
CA GLU A 52 -41.42 -23.22 12.67
C GLU A 52 -40.07 -23.43 13.38
N GLY A 53 -39.16 -22.43 13.33
CA GLY A 53 -37.91 -22.44 14.09
C GLY A 53 -36.62 -22.05 13.35
N GLY A 54 -36.64 -21.84 12.02
CA GLY A 54 -35.40 -21.60 11.24
C GLY A 54 -35.05 -20.14 10.88
N GLY A 55 -35.98 -19.19 11.06
CA GLY A 55 -35.84 -17.82 10.52
C GLY A 55 -34.71 -16.99 11.13
N GLY A 56 -34.43 -17.17 12.42
CA GLY A 56 -33.40 -16.39 13.12
C GLY A 56 -31.98 -16.66 12.62
N ILE A 57 -31.64 -17.93 12.36
CA ILE A 57 -30.31 -18.33 11.88
C ILE A 57 -30.06 -17.77 10.47
N GLN A 58 -31.08 -17.77 9.61
CA GLN A 58 -30.97 -17.23 8.25
C GLN A 58 -30.74 -15.70 8.25
N ILE A 59 -31.42 -14.96 9.13
CA ILE A 59 -31.23 -13.51 9.29
C ILE A 59 -29.83 -13.20 9.82
N VAL A 60 -29.36 -13.94 10.83
CA VAL A 60 -28.00 -13.77 11.39
C VAL A 60 -26.93 -14.03 10.32
N MET A 61 -27.09 -15.06 9.49
CA MET A 61 -26.16 -15.37 8.40
C MET A 61 -26.14 -14.27 7.31
N ILE A 62 -27.29 -13.68 6.97
CA ILE A 62 -27.37 -12.57 6.01
C ILE A 62 -26.66 -11.33 6.56
N ILE A 63 -26.91 -10.98 7.83
CA ILE A 63 -26.25 -9.85 8.50
C ILE A 63 -24.74 -10.05 8.52
N LEU A 64 -24.28 -11.25 8.90
CA LEU A 64 -22.86 -11.59 8.92
C LEU A 64 -22.23 -11.51 7.53
N ALA A 65 -22.92 -11.97 6.48
CA ALA A 65 -22.44 -11.90 5.10
C ALA A 65 -22.31 -10.45 4.61
N VAL A 66 -23.26 -9.57 4.95
CA VAL A 66 -23.20 -8.13 4.63
C VAL A 66 -22.04 -7.47 5.35
N ILE A 67 -21.86 -7.71 6.66
CA ILE A 67 -20.73 -7.17 7.42
C ILE A 67 -19.40 -7.60 6.80
N LEU A 68 -19.20 -8.92 6.59
CA LEU A 68 -17.97 -9.44 6.00
C LEU A 68 -17.72 -8.92 4.59
N SER A 69 -18.76 -8.65 3.80
CA SER A 69 -18.61 -8.10 2.44
C SER A 69 -18.02 -6.70 2.39
N ILE A 70 -18.22 -5.91 3.44
CA ILE A 70 -17.68 -4.56 3.54
C ILE A 70 -16.29 -4.62 4.17
N ILE A 71 -16.13 -5.42 5.23
CA ILE A 71 -14.88 -5.49 5.98
C ILE A 71 -13.77 -6.20 5.20
N ALA A 72 -14.07 -7.31 4.52
CA ALA A 72 -13.07 -8.11 3.81
C ALA A 72 -12.27 -7.32 2.75
N PRO A 73 -12.88 -6.55 1.83
CA PRO A 73 -12.11 -5.78 0.85
C PRO A 73 -11.29 -4.66 1.48
N ILE A 74 -11.76 -4.04 2.57
CA ILE A 74 -11.02 -3.02 3.31
C ILE A 74 -9.79 -3.66 3.96
N ALA A 75 -9.97 -4.78 4.68
CA ALA A 75 -8.89 -5.51 5.32
C ALA A 75 -7.84 -5.97 4.29
N ALA A 76 -8.29 -6.48 3.14
CA ALA A 76 -7.38 -6.94 2.09
C ALA A 76 -6.54 -5.79 1.50
N ARG A 77 -7.14 -4.60 1.30
CA ARG A 77 -6.41 -3.40 0.88
C ARG A 77 -5.39 -2.95 1.93
N LEU A 78 -5.74 -2.97 3.21
CA LEU A 78 -4.82 -2.60 4.28
C LEU A 78 -3.61 -3.54 4.36
N VAL A 79 -3.84 -4.85 4.18
CA VAL A 79 -2.75 -5.83 4.07
C VAL A 79 -1.88 -5.51 2.86
N GLN A 80 -2.46 -5.27 1.69
CA GLN A 80 -1.71 -4.92 0.48
C GLN A 80 -0.83 -3.67 0.67
N LEU A 81 -1.39 -2.61 1.27
CA LEU A 81 -0.67 -1.36 1.53
C LEU A 81 0.46 -1.57 2.56
N SER A 82 0.21 -2.33 3.62
CA SER A 82 1.22 -2.64 4.63
C SER A 82 2.39 -3.42 4.03
N VAL A 83 2.08 -4.39 3.16
CA VAL A 83 3.11 -5.18 2.49
C VAL A 83 3.90 -4.35 1.48
N SER A 84 3.24 -3.45 0.74
CA SER A 84 3.91 -2.48 -0.15
C SER A 84 4.97 -1.66 0.61
N ARG A 85 4.61 -1.12 1.78
CA ARG A 85 5.54 -0.36 2.62
C ARG A 85 6.74 -1.19 3.08
N GLN A 86 6.51 -2.44 3.44
CA GLN A 86 7.59 -3.34 3.84
C GLN A 86 8.58 -3.63 2.70
N ARG A 87 8.10 -3.68 1.45
CA ARG A 87 8.92 -3.86 0.26
C ARG A 87 9.81 -2.67 -0.03
N GLU A 88 9.31 -1.45 0.14
CA GLU A 88 10.10 -0.22 0.03
C GLU A 88 11.27 -0.20 1.02
N TYR A 89 11.03 -0.58 2.29
CA TYR A 89 12.09 -0.70 3.29
C TYR A 89 13.12 -1.78 2.94
N LEU A 90 12.67 -2.89 2.37
CA LEU A 90 13.56 -3.95 1.91
C LEU A 90 14.42 -3.47 0.74
N ALA A 91 13.85 -2.74 -0.22
CA ALA A 91 14.57 -2.15 -1.33
C ALA A 91 15.60 -1.10 -0.87
N ASP A 92 15.28 -0.30 0.14
CA ASP A 92 16.23 0.62 0.78
C ASP A 92 17.42 -0.14 1.38
N ALA A 93 17.15 -1.21 2.15
CA ALA A 93 18.19 -2.04 2.73
C ALA A 93 19.06 -2.72 1.66
N THR A 94 18.45 -3.25 0.59
CA THR A 94 19.17 -3.86 -0.54
C THR A 94 20.02 -2.82 -1.30
N SER A 95 19.54 -1.58 -1.43
CA SER A 95 20.34 -0.49 -2.01
C SER A 95 21.59 -0.20 -1.18
N VAL A 96 21.46 -0.20 0.15
CA VAL A 96 22.59 -0.04 1.06
C VAL A 96 23.54 -1.25 0.96
N GLU A 97 23.02 -2.47 0.84
CA GLU A 97 23.83 -3.67 0.61
C GLU A 97 24.67 -3.55 -0.67
N PHE A 98 24.07 -3.09 -1.77
CA PHE A 98 24.75 -2.92 -3.05
C PHE A 98 25.77 -1.77 -3.05
N THR A 99 25.39 -0.63 -2.50
CA THR A 99 26.20 0.60 -2.61
C THR A 99 27.15 0.82 -1.44
N ARG A 100 26.92 0.11 -0.33
CA ARG A 100 27.59 0.34 0.98
C ARG A 100 27.55 1.81 1.42
N ASN A 101 26.55 2.56 0.96
CA ASN A 101 26.45 4.00 1.16
C ASN A 101 25.01 4.41 1.54
N PRO A 102 24.63 4.26 2.83
CA PRO A 102 23.32 4.69 3.31
C PRO A 102 23.11 6.20 3.20
N ALA A 103 24.15 7.01 3.45
CA ALA A 103 24.09 8.47 3.32
C ALA A 103 23.72 8.92 1.89
N GLY A 104 24.20 8.21 0.87
CA GLY A 104 23.91 8.52 -0.52
C GLY A 104 22.45 8.27 -0.92
N LEU A 105 21.74 7.34 -0.25
CA LEU A 105 20.30 7.17 -0.44
C LEU A 105 19.51 8.17 0.41
N GLU A 106 19.94 8.41 1.66
CA GLU A 106 19.36 9.41 2.56
C GLU A 106 19.29 10.79 1.89
N GLN A 107 20.43 11.30 1.39
CA GLN A 107 20.52 12.60 0.73
C GLN A 107 19.67 12.68 -0.55
N ALA A 108 19.56 11.57 -1.28
CA ALA A 108 18.73 11.51 -2.47
C ALA A 108 17.24 11.60 -2.11
N LEU A 109 16.79 10.85 -1.10
CA LEU A 109 15.41 10.93 -0.61
C LEU A 109 15.09 12.31 -0.05
N TRP A 110 16.02 12.92 0.69
CA TRP A 110 15.88 14.29 1.17
C TRP A 110 15.70 15.28 0.02
N LYS A 111 16.54 15.18 -1.02
CA LYS A 111 16.47 16.04 -2.20
C LYS A 111 15.16 15.85 -2.98
N ILE A 112 14.71 14.61 -3.13
CA ILE A 112 13.44 14.28 -3.82
C ILE A 112 12.24 14.82 -3.03
N GLY A 113 12.23 14.63 -1.70
CA GLY A 113 11.18 15.17 -0.86
C GLY A 113 11.15 16.68 -0.94
N THR A 114 12.27 17.34 -0.66
CA THR A 114 12.31 18.81 -0.59
C THR A 114 12.19 19.54 -1.93
N ASP A 115 12.19 18.81 -3.06
CA ASP A 115 11.98 19.39 -4.38
C ASP A 115 10.55 19.95 -4.50
N ARG A 116 10.42 21.23 -4.86
CA ARG A 116 9.14 21.92 -5.03
C ARG A 116 8.83 22.23 -6.49
N GLU A 117 9.75 21.95 -7.41
CA GLU A 117 9.51 22.18 -8.81
C GLU A 117 8.42 21.22 -9.31
N VAL A 118 7.51 21.78 -10.11
CA VAL A 118 6.50 21.02 -10.84
C VAL A 118 6.98 20.97 -12.28
N LEU A 119 7.17 19.76 -12.79
CA LEU A 119 7.60 19.56 -14.16
C LEU A 119 6.48 20.00 -15.12
N GLU A 120 6.71 21.08 -15.87
CA GLU A 120 5.73 21.66 -16.80
C GLU A 120 5.28 20.69 -17.91
N VAL A 121 6.14 19.72 -18.25
CA VAL A 121 5.92 18.73 -19.32
C VAL A 121 5.31 17.42 -18.79
N ALA A 122 5.22 17.24 -17.48
CA ALA A 122 4.71 16.01 -16.90
C ALA A 122 3.18 15.96 -17.01
N ASN A 123 2.66 14.86 -17.55
CA ASN A 123 1.23 14.61 -17.66
C ASN A 123 0.85 13.29 -16.96
N ARG A 124 -0.45 13.05 -16.74
CA ARG A 124 -0.92 11.85 -16.03
C ARG A 124 -0.53 10.55 -16.75
N ALA A 125 -0.34 10.58 -18.06
CA ALA A 125 0.08 9.41 -18.82
C ALA A 125 1.56 9.09 -18.60
N THR A 126 2.43 10.09 -18.39
CA THR A 126 3.87 9.88 -18.18
C THR A 126 4.28 9.78 -16.71
N GLN A 127 3.38 10.07 -15.77
CA GLN A 127 3.69 10.09 -14.32
C GLN A 127 4.39 8.82 -13.81
N HIS A 128 4.06 7.65 -14.35
CA HIS A 128 4.58 6.34 -13.93
C HIS A 128 6.03 6.08 -14.40
N LEU A 129 6.60 6.95 -15.22
CA LEU A 129 7.98 6.88 -15.70
C LEU A 129 8.95 7.68 -14.82
N TYR A 130 8.43 8.49 -13.89
CA TYR A 130 9.25 9.33 -13.03
C TYR A 130 9.55 8.64 -11.70
N ILE A 131 10.72 8.96 -11.14
CA ILE A 131 11.20 8.44 -9.85
C ILE A 131 10.33 8.92 -8.69
N ALA A 132 9.78 10.13 -8.82
CA ALA A 132 8.82 10.70 -7.88
C ALA A 132 7.66 11.28 -8.67
N ASN A 133 6.46 11.26 -8.08
CA ASN A 133 5.26 11.72 -8.74
C ASN A 133 5.38 13.21 -9.10
N PRO A 134 5.38 13.56 -10.40
CA PRO A 134 5.54 14.95 -10.81
C PRO A 134 4.24 15.76 -10.63
N ILE A 135 3.10 15.10 -10.37
CA ILE A 135 1.78 15.71 -10.23
C ILE A 135 1.37 15.68 -8.75
N LYS A 136 1.92 16.61 -7.96
CA LYS A 136 1.78 16.66 -6.49
C LYS A 136 0.35 16.94 -5.99
N LYS A 137 -0.55 17.48 -6.83
CA LYS A 137 -1.93 17.86 -6.45
C LYS A 137 -2.85 16.71 -5.99
N PHE A 138 -2.49 15.44 -6.21
CA PHE A 138 -3.32 14.29 -5.83
C PHE A 138 -2.79 13.54 -4.59
N GLU A 139 -1.51 13.73 -4.24
CA GLU A 139 -0.86 13.10 -3.08
C GLU A 139 -1.15 13.84 -1.76
N GLU A 140 -1.27 15.17 -1.79
CA GLU A 140 -1.59 16.02 -0.60
C GLU A 140 -2.90 15.62 0.13
N ARG A 141 -3.78 14.82 -0.50
CA ARG A 141 -5.03 14.34 0.12
C ARG A 141 -5.00 12.87 0.56
N ALA A 142 -3.88 12.18 0.35
CA ALA A 142 -3.72 10.76 0.64
C ALA A 142 -2.69 10.46 1.76
N SER A 143 -2.31 11.47 2.55
CA SER A 143 -1.43 11.26 3.70
C SER A 143 -2.13 10.45 4.79
N GLY A 144 -1.57 9.26 5.07
CA GLY A 144 -2.08 8.34 6.08
C GLY A 144 -2.14 6.88 5.61
N LEU A 145 -3.21 6.17 5.99
CA LEU A 145 -3.40 4.73 5.76
C LEU A 145 -3.47 4.33 4.27
N TRP A 146 -3.61 5.30 3.36
CA TRP A 146 -3.81 5.09 1.93
C TRP A 146 -2.59 5.37 1.06
N SER A 147 -1.49 5.87 1.63
CA SER A 147 -0.23 6.04 0.89
C SER A 147 0.37 4.68 0.52
N THR A 148 0.72 4.53 -0.76
CA THR A 148 1.37 3.34 -1.34
C THR A 148 2.85 3.23 -0.98
N HIS A 149 3.47 4.35 -0.58
CA HIS A 149 4.85 4.41 -0.08
C HIS A 149 4.89 4.80 1.40
N PRO A 150 5.86 4.30 2.17
CA PRO A 150 6.05 4.76 3.54
C PRO A 150 6.50 6.23 3.55
N PRO A 151 6.21 6.97 4.64
CA PRO A 151 6.67 8.34 4.81
C PRO A 151 8.17 8.49 4.54
N LEU A 152 8.56 9.54 3.82
CA LEU A 152 9.98 9.80 3.52
C LEU A 152 10.78 10.00 4.81
N ALA A 153 10.18 10.65 5.82
CA ALA A 153 10.78 10.82 7.14
C ALA A 153 11.20 9.50 7.78
N ASP A 154 10.34 8.48 7.73
CA ASP A 154 10.62 7.15 8.28
C ASP A 154 11.76 6.46 7.54
N ARG A 155 11.79 6.55 6.21
CA ARG A 155 12.87 5.98 5.38
C ARG A 155 14.20 6.65 5.68
N ILE A 156 14.23 7.98 5.72
CA ILE A 156 15.42 8.78 6.03
C ILE A 156 15.94 8.42 7.42
N ASN A 157 15.08 8.35 8.44
CA ASN A 157 15.48 8.02 9.80
C ASN A 157 16.03 6.59 9.93
N ARG A 158 15.47 5.61 9.19
CA ARG A 158 16.02 4.26 9.13
C ARG A 158 17.41 4.23 8.49
N LEU A 159 17.60 4.96 7.40
CA LEU A 159 18.91 5.07 6.75
C LEU A 159 19.94 5.73 7.67
N ARG A 160 19.54 6.78 8.40
CA ARG A 160 20.35 7.46 9.43
C ARG A 160 20.80 6.51 10.54
N ALA A 161 19.92 5.64 11.00
CA ALA A 161 20.26 4.63 11.98
C ALA A 161 21.34 3.64 11.47
N LEU A 162 21.34 3.28 10.18
CA LEU A 162 22.29 2.33 9.60
C LEU A 162 23.75 2.83 9.57
N HIS A 163 23.98 4.14 9.63
CA HIS A 163 25.32 4.75 9.71
C HIS A 163 25.54 5.58 10.98
N GLY A 164 24.74 5.32 12.03
CA GLY A 164 24.99 5.85 13.38
C GLY A 164 24.61 7.32 13.58
N ILE A 165 23.74 7.87 12.74
CA ILE A 165 23.24 9.24 12.87
C ILE A 165 21.88 9.23 13.57
N ALA A 166 21.67 10.17 14.50
CA ALA A 166 20.39 10.32 15.18
C ALA A 166 19.25 10.64 14.20
N PRO A 167 18.00 10.23 14.51
CA PRO A 167 16.82 10.61 13.73
C PRO A 167 16.69 12.13 13.61
N LEU A 168 16.08 12.59 12.52
CA LEU A 168 15.71 13.99 12.36
C LEU A 168 14.69 14.39 13.42
N ASP A 169 14.84 15.60 13.96
CA ASP A 169 13.88 16.20 14.88
C ASP A 169 12.69 16.81 14.12
N ALA A 170 11.67 17.24 14.87
CA ALA A 170 10.46 17.79 14.28
C ALA A 170 10.74 19.03 13.40
N ASP A 171 11.74 19.84 13.77
CA ASP A 171 12.09 21.05 13.03
C ASP A 171 12.80 20.74 11.72
N ALA A 172 13.72 19.76 11.70
CA ALA A 172 14.34 19.28 10.49
C ALA A 172 13.38 18.51 9.59
N LEU A 173 12.26 17.99 10.08
CA LEU A 173 11.25 17.34 9.26
C LEU A 173 10.26 18.32 8.60
N ARG A 174 10.17 19.59 9.05
CA ARG A 174 9.27 20.61 8.48
C ARG A 174 9.33 20.77 6.95
N PRO A 175 10.50 20.69 6.29
CA PRO A 175 10.58 20.78 4.84
C PRO A 175 9.93 19.59 4.13
N LEU A 176 9.90 18.42 4.80
CA LEU A 176 9.28 17.19 4.29
C LEU A 176 7.78 17.14 4.63
N SER A 177 7.37 17.70 5.76
CA SER A 177 5.95 17.75 6.16
C SER A 177 5.11 18.72 5.33
N ALA A 178 5.73 19.57 4.52
CA ALA A 178 5.02 20.36 3.51
C ALA A 178 4.58 19.51 2.30
N LEU A 179 4.88 18.21 2.32
CA LEU A 179 4.56 17.20 1.29
C LEU A 179 3.61 16.11 1.83
N GLU A 180 3.29 16.15 3.12
CA GLU A 180 2.33 15.27 3.80
C GLU A 180 1.03 16.03 4.08
#